data_AF-A0A7J4AX09-F1
#
_entry.id   AF-A0A7J4AX09-F1
#
_cell.length_a   1.000
_cell.length_b   1.000
_cell.length_c   1.000
_cell.angle_alpha   90.00
_cell.angle_beta   90.00
_cell.angle_gamma   90.00
#
_symmetry.space_group_name_H-M   'P 1'
#
loop_
_entity.id
_entity.type
_entity.pdbx_description
1 polymer ?
#
loop_
_entity_poly.entity_id
_entity_poly.type
_entity_poly.pdbx_seq_one_letter_code
_entity_poly.pdbx_strand_id
1 'polypeptide(L)'
;MGHGCCCDARQKVRVVDVDEGGAFAGFLYRCLASMPLRRYRSRLEYLERATADGFRKRLLIFDGSVVGQIEYAPARFSGYPIRGDDVVVMNCVWVLRRAKGRGFGKMLVEDMVRSEGDATGFATIALEDHWSPWFKRSHIEKLGFKPVDEIRVRHKAKHQEHAFSIWLMWMPVKEKASPPKWDKENLLEGVTFCLAHPLYRPQTWKGDILEMK
;
A
#
# COMPACT_ATOMS: atom_id res chain seq x y z
N MET A 1 -35.01 -8.39 40.07
CA MET A 1 -34.61 -7.34 39.12
C MET A 1 -33.14 -7.03 39.35
N GLY A 2 -32.25 -7.52 38.50
CA GLY A 2 -30.82 -7.25 38.58
C GLY A 2 -30.31 -7.00 37.18
N HIS A 3 -30.43 -5.76 36.71
CA HIS A 3 -29.87 -5.34 35.44
C HIS A 3 -28.35 -5.26 35.60
N GLY A 4 -27.66 -6.32 35.18
CA GLY A 4 -26.21 -6.35 35.06
C GLY A 4 -25.78 -5.26 34.08
N CYS A 5 -25.11 -4.25 34.60
CA CYS A 5 -24.46 -3.20 33.85
C CYS A 5 -23.41 -3.84 32.92
N CYS A 6 -23.66 -3.81 31.61
CA CYS A 6 -22.64 -4.14 30.62
C CYS A 6 -21.55 -3.06 30.68
N CYS A 7 -20.43 -3.39 31.32
CA CYS A 7 -19.21 -2.60 31.23
C CYS A 7 -18.71 -2.63 29.77
N ASP A 8 -19.08 -1.61 29.00
CA ASP A 8 -18.57 -1.38 27.65
C ASP A 8 -17.08 -1.02 27.75
N ALA A 9 -16.23 -2.04 27.64
CA ALA A 9 -14.80 -1.86 27.52
C ALA A 9 -14.51 -1.17 26.18
N ARG A 10 -14.40 0.17 26.20
CA ARG A 10 -14.04 0.98 25.02
C ARG A 10 -12.85 0.34 24.31
N GLN A 11 -13.11 -0.21 23.13
CA GLN A 11 -12.06 -0.79 22.29
C GLN A 11 -10.99 0.26 22.02
N LYS A 12 -9.72 -0.07 22.26
CA LYS A 12 -8.61 0.87 22.10
C LYS A 12 -8.00 0.68 20.73
N VAL A 13 -8.23 1.65 19.84
CA VAL A 13 -7.60 1.73 18.53
C VAL A 13 -6.54 2.82 18.55
N ARG A 14 -5.35 2.54 18.00
CA ARG A 14 -4.32 3.55 17.76
C ARG A 14 -3.48 3.20 16.53
N VAL A 15 -2.95 4.22 15.86
CA VAL A 15 -1.95 4.07 14.82
C VAL A 15 -0.59 4.50 15.38
N VAL A 16 0.45 3.72 15.10
CA VAL A 16 1.82 3.99 15.57
C VAL A 16 2.80 3.94 14.41
N ASP A 17 3.82 4.80 14.46
CA ASP A 17 4.95 4.75 13.53
C ASP A 17 5.86 3.55 13.82
N VAL A 18 6.51 3.07 12.76
CA VAL A 18 7.59 2.09 12.83
C VAL A 18 8.90 2.81 12.54
N ASP A 19 9.67 3.04 13.60
CA ASP A 19 11.00 3.63 13.59
C ASP A 19 12.05 2.56 13.92
N GLU A 20 13.29 2.76 13.45
CA GLU A 20 14.37 1.76 13.62
C GLU A 20 14.81 1.57 15.09
N GLY A 21 14.47 2.51 15.98
CA GLY A 21 14.84 2.48 17.40
C GLY A 21 13.68 2.24 18.37
N GLY A 22 12.44 2.17 17.92
CA GLY A 22 11.28 2.06 18.81
C GLY A 22 10.79 0.64 19.06
N ALA A 23 9.75 0.53 19.88
CA ALA A 23 9.17 -0.74 20.32
C ALA A 23 8.64 -1.62 19.16
N PHE A 24 8.46 -1.05 17.97
CA PHE A 24 7.94 -1.73 16.78
C PHE A 24 8.99 -1.90 15.67
N ALA A 25 10.27 -1.60 15.89
CA ALA A 25 11.34 -1.67 14.87
C ALA A 25 11.37 -3.01 14.09
N GLY A 26 11.11 -4.13 14.78
CA GLY A 26 11.03 -5.46 14.15
C GLY A 26 9.93 -5.60 13.08
N PHE A 27 8.96 -4.70 13.04
CA PHE A 27 7.93 -4.67 12.00
C PHE A 27 8.36 -3.98 10.71
N LEU A 28 9.47 -3.23 10.69
CA LEU A 28 9.91 -2.50 9.49
C LEU A 28 10.02 -3.46 8.29
N TYR A 29 10.76 -4.55 8.50
CA TYR A 29 11.04 -5.56 7.49
C TYR A 29 9.97 -6.66 7.38
N ARG A 30 9.03 -6.75 8.33
CA ARG A 30 8.00 -7.79 8.38
C ARG A 30 6.70 -7.36 7.71
N CYS A 31 6.07 -8.25 6.94
CA CYS A 31 4.71 -8.04 6.44
C CYS A 31 3.67 -8.70 7.36
N LEU A 32 2.51 -8.06 7.53
CA LEU A 32 1.35 -8.64 8.22
C LEU A 32 0.54 -9.60 7.34
N ALA A 33 0.69 -9.57 6.01
CA ALA A 33 0.24 -10.68 5.18
C ALA A 33 1.06 -11.90 5.60
N SER A 34 0.40 -13.00 5.96
CA SER A 34 0.97 -14.25 6.52
C SER A 34 1.97 -14.95 5.59
N MET A 35 3.08 -14.28 5.27
CA MET A 35 4.15 -14.75 4.43
C MET A 35 5.23 -15.37 5.31
N PRO A 36 5.91 -16.44 4.84
CA PRO A 36 7.10 -16.93 5.51
C PRO A 36 8.08 -15.78 5.72
N LEU A 37 8.74 -15.72 6.89
CA LEU A 37 9.88 -14.84 7.14
C LEU A 37 11.04 -15.27 6.24
N ARG A 38 10.97 -14.89 4.98
CA ARG A 38 12.05 -15.05 4.01
C ARG A 38 12.78 -13.74 3.92
N ARG A 39 14.10 -13.79 4.14
CA ARG A 39 14.98 -12.66 3.93
C ARG A 39 14.97 -12.34 2.44
N TYR A 40 14.22 -11.31 2.06
CA TYR A 40 14.03 -10.92 0.67
C TYR A 40 14.89 -9.70 0.37
N ARG A 41 16.01 -9.93 -0.33
CA ARG A 41 17.07 -8.95 -0.52
C ARG A 41 16.57 -7.63 -1.13
N SER A 42 15.78 -7.67 -2.21
CA SER A 42 15.31 -6.41 -2.83
C SER A 42 14.39 -5.60 -1.93
N ARG A 43 13.62 -6.25 -1.04
CA ARG A 43 12.84 -5.50 -0.04
C ARG A 43 13.72 -4.87 1.03
N LEU A 44 14.77 -5.57 1.49
CA LEU A 44 15.73 -5.01 2.43
C LEU A 44 16.41 -3.78 1.81
N GLU A 45 17.00 -3.93 0.62
CA GLU A 45 17.67 -2.84 -0.10
C GLU A 45 16.73 -1.66 -0.38
N TYR A 46 15.46 -1.94 -0.73
CA TYR A 46 14.47 -0.89 -0.91
C TYR A 46 14.21 -0.13 0.39
N LEU A 47 13.97 -0.84 1.50
CA LEU A 47 13.68 -0.22 2.80
C LEU A 47 14.89 0.54 3.36
N GLU A 48 16.11 0.00 3.23
CA GLU A 48 17.35 0.65 3.66
C GLU A 48 17.55 2.00 2.95
N ARG A 49 17.33 2.04 1.63
CA ARG A 49 17.41 3.30 0.87
C ARG A 49 16.25 4.23 1.20
N ALA A 50 15.02 3.73 1.15
CA ALA A 50 13.84 4.59 1.21
C ALA A 50 13.55 5.15 2.61
N THR A 51 13.94 4.46 3.69
CA THR A 51 13.65 4.87 5.07
C THR A 51 14.35 6.20 5.42
N ALA A 52 15.60 6.37 4.99
CA ALA A 52 16.32 7.63 5.14
C ALA A 52 15.66 8.79 4.36
N ASP A 53 15.01 8.45 3.25
CA ASP A 53 14.46 9.40 2.28
C ASP A 53 12.92 9.56 2.38
N GLY A 54 12.36 9.34 3.57
CA GLY A 54 10.97 9.66 3.87
C GLY A 54 9.97 8.53 3.66
N PHE A 55 10.41 7.29 3.43
CA PHE A 55 9.51 6.13 3.57
C PHE A 55 8.98 6.05 5.00
N ARG A 56 7.70 5.71 5.10
CA ARG A 56 6.99 5.53 6.37
C ARG A 56 6.25 4.20 6.35
N LYS A 57 6.26 3.57 7.51
CA LYS A 57 5.44 2.42 7.81
C LYS A 57 4.72 2.67 9.12
N ARG A 58 3.41 2.49 9.11
CA ARG A 58 2.57 2.61 10.30
C ARG A 58 1.80 1.34 10.57
N LEU A 59 1.56 1.06 11.85
CA LEU A 59 0.81 -0.08 12.32
C LEU A 59 -0.48 0.38 12.99
N LEU A 60 -1.58 -0.31 12.70
CA LEU A 60 -2.83 -0.16 13.44
C LEU A 60 -2.90 -1.22 14.53
N ILE A 61 -2.99 -0.76 15.78
CA ILE A 61 -3.15 -1.58 16.97
C ILE A 61 -4.61 -1.51 17.40
N PHE A 62 -5.21 -2.69 17.56
CA PHE A 62 -6.58 -2.86 18.04
C PHE A 62 -6.56 -3.83 19.22
N ASP A 63 -7.01 -3.36 20.38
CA ASP A 63 -7.05 -4.13 21.63
C ASP A 63 -5.72 -4.84 21.93
N GLY A 64 -4.62 -4.09 21.81
CA GLY A 64 -3.26 -4.58 22.08
C GLY A 64 -2.62 -5.41 20.95
N SER A 65 -3.36 -5.77 19.92
CA SER A 65 -2.86 -6.55 18.78
C SER A 65 -2.59 -5.69 17.56
N VAL A 66 -1.46 -5.91 16.88
CA VAL A 66 -1.23 -5.34 15.54
C VAL A 66 -2.18 -6.03 14.54
N VAL A 67 -3.06 -5.26 13.90
CA VAL A 67 -4.08 -5.79 12.99
C VAL A 67 -4.10 -5.13 11.61
N GLY A 68 -3.36 -4.04 11.41
CA GLY A 68 -3.23 -3.39 10.11
C GLY A 68 -1.88 -2.73 9.93
N GLN A 69 -1.54 -2.45 8.68
CA GLN A 69 -0.36 -1.68 8.31
C GLN A 69 -0.64 -0.82 7.07
N ILE A 70 0.12 0.27 6.94
CA ILE A 70 0.22 1.08 5.73
C ILE A 70 1.70 1.39 5.49
N GLU A 71 2.11 1.38 4.23
CA GLU A 71 3.46 1.77 3.80
C GLU A 71 3.32 2.81 2.69
N TYR A 72 4.03 3.92 2.81
CA TYR A 72 4.01 5.03 1.85
C TYR A 72 5.36 5.75 1.82
N ALA A 73 5.63 6.48 0.75
CA ALA A 73 6.87 7.24 0.58
C ALA A 73 6.64 8.40 -0.40
N PRO A 74 7.49 9.44 -0.40
CA PRO A 74 7.51 10.42 -1.49
C PRO A 74 7.67 9.71 -2.85
N ALA A 75 7.08 10.25 -3.90
CA ALA A 75 7.04 9.62 -5.23
C ALA A 75 8.43 9.18 -5.73
N ARG A 76 9.45 10.01 -5.51
CA ARG A 76 10.85 9.71 -5.86
C ARG A 76 11.42 8.44 -5.20
N PHE A 77 10.93 8.09 -4.01
CA PHE A 77 11.41 6.97 -3.20
C PHE A 77 10.36 5.86 -3.07
N SER A 78 9.27 5.95 -3.82
CA SER A 78 8.24 4.92 -3.88
C SER A 78 8.77 3.66 -4.60
N GLY A 79 8.18 2.52 -4.25
CA GLY A 79 8.39 1.28 -4.99
C GLY A 79 7.63 1.24 -6.33
N TYR A 80 6.69 2.16 -6.57
CA TYR A 80 6.02 2.31 -7.85
C TYR A 80 6.71 3.37 -8.71
N PRO A 81 6.69 3.22 -10.04
CA PRO A 81 7.27 4.21 -10.95
C PRO A 81 6.34 5.41 -11.16
N ILE A 82 5.85 5.99 -10.06
CA ILE A 82 4.96 7.16 -10.03
C ILE A 82 5.82 8.41 -9.79
N ARG A 83 5.52 9.48 -10.52
CA ARG A 83 6.22 10.77 -10.46
C ARG A 83 5.20 11.90 -10.25
N GLY A 84 5.58 12.89 -9.45
CA GLY A 84 4.78 14.10 -9.21
C GLY A 84 5.43 14.97 -8.14
N ASP A 85 5.13 16.27 -8.19
CA ASP A 85 5.71 17.26 -7.28
C ASP A 85 5.01 17.20 -5.92
N ASP A 86 5.79 16.96 -4.86
CA ASP A 86 5.31 16.79 -3.48
C ASP A 86 4.18 15.75 -3.35
N VAL A 87 4.22 14.70 -4.20
CA VAL A 87 3.28 13.59 -4.17
C VAL A 87 3.79 12.51 -3.22
N VAL A 88 2.92 12.03 -2.33
CA VAL A 88 3.16 10.84 -1.51
C VAL A 88 2.48 9.64 -2.15
N VAL A 89 3.20 8.53 -2.27
CA VAL A 89 2.69 7.31 -2.89
C VAL A 89 2.44 6.25 -1.83
N MET A 90 1.20 5.77 -1.73
CA MET A 90 0.82 4.64 -0.89
C MET A 90 1.22 3.33 -1.57
N ASN A 91 2.25 2.69 -1.04
CA ASN A 91 2.79 1.41 -1.54
C ASN A 91 1.97 0.21 -1.07
N CYS A 92 1.40 0.26 0.13
CA CYS A 92 0.65 -0.83 0.73
C CYS A 92 -0.38 -0.29 1.71
N VAL A 93 -1.58 -0.87 1.70
CA VAL A 93 -2.53 -0.82 2.81
C VAL A 93 -3.07 -2.23 3.05
N TRP A 94 -3.02 -2.69 4.30
CA TRP A 94 -3.43 -4.04 4.65
C TRP A 94 -4.08 -4.10 6.03
N VAL A 95 -5.19 -4.83 6.12
CA VAL A 95 -5.88 -5.14 7.38
C VAL A 95 -6.12 -6.64 7.44
N LEU A 96 -5.74 -7.26 8.56
CA LEU A 96 -5.93 -8.69 8.79
C LEU A 96 -7.40 -9.07 8.67
N ARG A 97 -7.68 -10.25 8.11
CA ARG A 97 -9.06 -10.75 7.91
C ARG A 97 -9.91 -10.68 9.18
N ARG A 98 -9.34 -11.04 10.34
CA ARG A 98 -10.01 -10.99 11.65
C ARG A 98 -10.44 -9.57 12.10
N ALA A 99 -9.90 -8.53 11.48
CA ALA A 99 -10.15 -7.13 11.81
C ALA A 99 -10.83 -6.35 10.66
N LYS A 100 -11.24 -7.03 9.58
CA LYS A 100 -11.99 -6.41 8.47
C LYS A 100 -13.39 -5.97 8.93
N GLY A 101 -13.99 -5.03 8.19
CA GLY A 101 -15.34 -4.51 8.47
C GLY A 101 -15.40 -3.40 9.52
N ARG A 102 -14.26 -2.97 10.07
CA ARG A 102 -14.17 -1.96 11.16
C ARG A 102 -13.70 -0.58 10.71
N GLY A 103 -13.62 -0.32 9.40
CA GLY A 103 -13.12 0.96 8.87
C GLY A 103 -11.60 1.18 9.00
N PHE A 104 -10.82 0.21 9.49
CA PHE A 104 -9.38 0.36 9.72
C PHE A 104 -8.54 0.72 8.49
N GLY A 105 -8.95 0.29 7.29
CA GLY A 105 -8.26 0.72 6.06
C GLY A 105 -8.39 2.23 5.83
N LYS A 106 -9.60 2.78 6.05
CA LYS A 106 -9.86 4.22 5.95
C LYS A 106 -9.10 4.98 7.02
N MET A 107 -9.11 4.48 8.26
CA MET A 107 -8.35 5.09 9.37
C MET A 107 -6.84 5.18 9.08
N LEU A 108 -6.25 4.13 8.49
CA LEU A 108 -4.83 4.14 8.10
C LEU A 108 -4.54 5.18 7.01
N VAL A 109 -5.42 5.32 6.01
CA VAL A 109 -5.27 6.31 4.93
C VAL A 109 -5.45 7.73 5.47
N GLU A 110 -6.46 7.97 6.29
CA GLU A 110 -6.66 9.28 6.93
C GLU A 110 -5.48 9.66 7.82
N ASP A 111 -4.85 8.68 8.47
CA ASP A 111 -3.65 8.89 9.27
C ASP A 111 -2.43 9.28 8.44
N MET A 112 -2.20 8.61 7.31
CA MET A 112 -1.20 9.03 6.31
C MET A 112 -1.47 10.44 5.79
N VAL A 113 -2.72 10.76 5.47
CA VAL A 113 -3.09 12.10 4.97
C VAL A 113 -2.79 13.18 6.01
N ARG A 114 -3.06 12.91 7.29
CA ARG A 114 -2.76 13.85 8.38
C ARG A 114 -1.27 14.01 8.65
N SER A 115 -0.46 12.96 8.50
CA SER A 115 0.98 13.06 8.77
C SER A 115 1.77 13.75 7.68
N GLU A 116 1.28 13.67 6.44
CA GLU A 116 1.95 14.23 5.27
C GLU A 116 1.31 15.58 4.88
N GLY A 117 1.29 16.53 5.81
CA GLY A 117 0.60 17.82 5.65
C GLY A 117 1.14 18.71 4.51
N ASP A 118 2.39 18.49 4.11
CA ASP A 118 3.03 19.24 3.02
C ASP A 118 2.74 18.65 1.63
N ALA A 119 2.19 17.43 1.56
CA ALA A 119 1.91 16.78 0.28
C ALA A 119 0.89 17.58 -0.56
N THR A 120 1.07 17.59 -1.87
CA THR A 120 0.07 18.14 -2.81
C THR A 120 -1.10 17.17 -3.00
N GLY A 121 -0.84 15.88 -2.81
CA GLY A 121 -1.81 14.81 -2.77
C GLY A 121 -1.15 13.44 -2.72
N PHE A 122 -2.01 12.42 -2.77
CA PHE A 122 -1.62 11.03 -2.57
C PHE A 122 -1.92 10.21 -3.81
N ALA A 123 -0.96 9.38 -4.20
CA ALA A 123 -1.08 8.50 -5.34
C ALA A 123 -0.97 7.03 -4.93
N THR A 124 -1.55 6.14 -5.72
CA THR A 124 -1.32 4.69 -5.60
C THR A 124 -1.73 4.02 -6.91
N ILE A 125 -1.68 2.69 -6.95
CA ILE A 125 -2.28 1.91 -8.01
C ILE A 125 -3.57 1.25 -7.54
N ALA A 126 -4.44 0.87 -8.47
CA ALA A 126 -5.49 -0.08 -8.21
C ALA A 126 -5.62 -1.09 -9.34
N LEU A 127 -6.23 -2.24 -9.03
CA LEU A 127 -6.40 -3.36 -9.93
C LEU A 127 -7.89 -3.61 -10.17
N GLU A 128 -8.25 -3.77 -11.44
CA GLU A 128 -9.59 -4.14 -11.89
C GLU A 128 -9.50 -5.42 -12.72
N ASP A 129 -10.43 -6.35 -12.51
CA ASP A 129 -10.44 -7.70 -13.09
C ASP A 129 -9.22 -8.59 -12.77
N HIS A 130 -8.36 -8.17 -11.83
CA HIS A 130 -7.25 -8.98 -11.35
C HIS A 130 -7.74 -10.08 -10.37
N TRP A 131 -7.16 -11.29 -10.47
CA TRP A 131 -7.56 -12.45 -9.65
C TRP A 131 -7.28 -12.29 -8.14
N SER A 132 -6.32 -11.43 -7.78
CA SER A 132 -6.06 -11.07 -6.38
C SER A 132 -7.05 -9.99 -5.90
N PRO A 133 -7.65 -10.14 -4.70
CA PRO A 133 -8.52 -9.13 -4.11
C PRO A 133 -7.76 -7.95 -3.50
N TRP A 134 -6.41 -7.97 -3.52
CA TRP A 134 -5.60 -6.87 -3.01
C TRP A 134 -5.53 -5.72 -4.03
N PHE A 135 -5.59 -4.47 -3.55
CA PHE A 135 -5.66 -3.27 -4.38
C PHE A 135 -6.85 -3.19 -5.35
N LYS A 136 -7.95 -3.92 -5.09
CA LYS A 136 -9.18 -3.84 -5.90
C LYS A 136 -9.62 -2.37 -6.06
N ARG A 137 -9.85 -1.91 -7.31
CA ARG A 137 -10.26 -0.54 -7.65
C ARG A 137 -11.35 0.01 -6.76
N SER A 138 -12.47 -0.70 -6.64
CA SER A 138 -13.60 -0.25 -5.82
C SER A 138 -13.29 -0.15 -4.32
N HIS A 139 -12.24 -0.80 -3.82
CA HIS A 139 -11.77 -0.59 -2.45
C HIS A 139 -10.90 0.66 -2.33
N ILE A 140 -10.02 0.91 -3.31
CA ILE A 140 -9.16 2.10 -3.35
C ILE A 140 -10.00 3.37 -3.54
N GLU A 141 -11.07 3.32 -4.33
CA GLU A 141 -12.04 4.41 -4.46
C GLU A 141 -12.77 4.69 -3.13
N LYS A 142 -13.14 3.65 -2.37
CA LYS A 142 -13.73 3.81 -1.03
C LYS A 142 -12.76 4.42 0.00
N LEU A 143 -11.45 4.36 -0.25
CA LEU A 143 -10.45 5.04 0.55
C LEU A 143 -10.29 6.52 0.16
N GLY A 144 -10.99 6.99 -0.88
CA GLY A 144 -11.06 8.39 -1.31
C GLY A 144 -10.19 8.73 -2.53
N PHE A 145 -9.53 7.75 -3.15
CA PHE A 145 -8.78 7.97 -4.38
C PHE A 145 -9.70 7.95 -5.61
N LYS A 146 -9.30 8.63 -6.68
CA LYS A 146 -9.98 8.66 -7.97
C LYS A 146 -9.05 8.19 -9.09
N PRO A 147 -9.53 7.45 -10.10
CA PRO A 147 -8.70 7.05 -11.24
C PRO A 147 -8.33 8.27 -12.09
N VAL A 148 -7.09 8.32 -12.59
CA VAL A 148 -6.60 9.39 -13.47
C VAL A 148 -5.90 8.89 -14.74
N ASP A 149 -5.44 7.64 -14.76
CA ASP A 149 -4.86 6.98 -15.94
C ASP A 149 -5.01 5.45 -15.79
N GLU A 150 -4.84 4.71 -16.88
CA GLU A 150 -5.00 3.26 -16.94
C GLU A 150 -3.99 2.62 -17.90
N ILE A 151 -3.62 1.37 -17.62
CA ILE A 151 -3.13 0.42 -18.62
C ILE A 151 -3.85 -0.92 -18.49
N ARG A 152 -4.18 -1.52 -19.63
CA ARG A 152 -4.67 -2.90 -19.69
C ARG A 152 -3.51 -3.83 -19.99
N VAL A 153 -3.35 -4.85 -19.16
CA VAL A 153 -2.20 -5.75 -19.23
C VAL A 153 -2.62 -7.20 -19.05
N ARG A 154 -1.69 -8.10 -19.37
CA ARG A 154 -1.74 -9.51 -19.05
C ARG A 154 -0.44 -9.93 -18.39
N HIS A 155 -0.50 -10.90 -17.50
CA HIS A 155 0.69 -11.41 -16.83
C HIS A 155 1.31 -12.54 -17.68
N LYS A 156 2.63 -12.47 -17.94
CA LYS A 156 3.34 -13.40 -18.83
C LYS A 156 3.54 -14.79 -18.24
N ALA A 157 3.62 -14.92 -16.91
CA ALA A 157 3.82 -16.21 -16.24
C ALA A 157 2.58 -16.83 -15.58
N LYS A 158 1.57 -16.05 -15.17
CA LYS A 158 0.43 -16.50 -14.37
C LYS A 158 -0.86 -16.02 -15.00
N HIS A 159 -1.91 -16.84 -15.01
CA HIS A 159 -3.23 -16.46 -15.53
C HIS A 159 -3.10 -15.80 -16.91
N GLN A 160 -2.35 -16.44 -17.82
CA GLN A 160 -1.93 -15.88 -19.11
C GLN A 160 -3.09 -15.71 -20.09
N GLU A 161 -4.28 -16.16 -19.74
CA GLU A 161 -5.53 -16.02 -20.47
C GLU A 161 -6.36 -14.82 -19.96
N HIS A 162 -6.01 -14.26 -18.80
CA HIS A 162 -6.75 -13.19 -18.15
C HIS A 162 -6.03 -11.85 -18.26
N ALA A 163 -6.64 -10.93 -18.99
CA ALA A 163 -6.26 -9.52 -18.96
C ALA A 163 -6.90 -8.83 -17.75
N PHE A 164 -6.21 -7.85 -17.19
CA PHE A 164 -6.68 -7.00 -16.09
C PHE A 164 -6.17 -5.58 -16.29
N SER A 165 -6.80 -4.62 -15.62
CA SER A 165 -6.41 -3.22 -15.70
C SER A 165 -5.67 -2.77 -14.45
N ILE A 166 -4.60 -1.99 -14.65
CA ILE A 166 -3.90 -1.26 -13.61
C ILE A 166 -4.28 0.21 -13.76
N TRP A 167 -4.77 0.80 -12.68
CA TRP A 167 -5.24 2.17 -12.61
C TRP A 167 -4.28 3.03 -11.79
N LEU A 168 -3.95 4.22 -12.28
CA LEU A 168 -3.28 5.25 -11.51
C LEU A 168 -4.35 5.97 -10.70
N MET A 169 -4.19 5.96 -9.39
CA MET A 169 -5.17 6.46 -8.45
C MET A 169 -4.62 7.71 -7.78
N TRP A 170 -5.46 8.74 -7.66
CA TRP A 170 -5.08 10.06 -7.19
C TRP A 170 -6.06 10.62 -6.15
N MET A 171 -5.53 11.22 -5.10
CA MET A 171 -6.27 11.92 -4.06
C MET A 171 -5.61 13.28 -3.83
N PRO A 172 -6.06 14.35 -4.53
CA PRO A 172 -5.53 15.69 -4.31
C PRO A 172 -5.93 16.21 -2.93
N VAL A 173 -5.03 16.91 -2.25
CA VAL A 173 -5.34 17.63 -0.99
C VAL A 173 -5.20 19.14 -1.11
N LYS A 174 -4.49 19.63 -2.13
CA LYS A 174 -4.41 21.05 -2.48
C LYS A 174 -5.26 21.34 -3.73
N GLU A 175 -5.97 22.47 -3.76
CA GLU A 175 -6.92 22.82 -4.85
C GLU A 175 -6.31 22.83 -6.25
N LYS A 176 -5.01 23.18 -6.37
CA LYS A 176 -4.29 23.28 -7.65
C LYS A 176 -3.28 22.14 -7.86
N ALA A 177 -3.42 21.03 -7.15
CA ALA A 177 -2.50 19.91 -7.28
C ALA A 177 -2.65 19.23 -8.65
N SER A 178 -1.55 19.14 -9.39
CA SER A 178 -1.52 18.42 -10.67
C SER A 178 -1.53 16.92 -10.42
N PRO A 179 -2.28 16.13 -11.21
CA PRO A 179 -2.25 14.67 -11.08
C PRO A 179 -0.85 14.10 -11.30
N PRO A 180 -0.49 13.02 -10.60
CA PRO A 180 0.76 12.32 -10.82
C PRO A 180 0.78 11.70 -12.22
N LYS A 181 1.98 11.42 -12.70
CA LYS A 181 2.22 10.58 -13.87
C LYS A 181 2.90 9.29 -13.42
N TRP A 182 2.92 8.30 -14.29
CA TRP A 182 3.69 7.08 -14.07
C TRP A 182 4.41 6.64 -15.33
N ASP A 183 5.47 5.87 -15.12
CA ASP A 183 6.23 5.27 -16.20
C ASP A 183 5.63 3.90 -16.52
N LYS A 184 4.84 3.84 -17.59
CA LYS A 184 4.11 2.62 -17.97
C LYS A 184 5.08 1.49 -18.36
N GLU A 185 6.22 1.81 -18.96
CA GLU A 185 7.25 0.82 -19.32
C GLU A 185 7.85 0.18 -18.06
N ASN A 186 8.30 1.00 -17.10
CA ASN A 186 8.80 0.47 -15.82
C ASN A 186 7.71 -0.25 -15.01
N LEU A 187 6.43 0.06 -15.22
CA LEU A 187 5.34 -0.65 -14.57
C LEU A 187 5.17 -2.08 -15.15
N LEU A 188 5.47 -2.30 -16.44
CA LEU A 188 5.40 -3.62 -17.07
C LEU A 188 6.44 -4.61 -16.51
N GLU A 189 7.55 -4.09 -16.01
CA GLU A 189 8.53 -4.87 -15.24
C GLU A 189 7.93 -5.53 -14.00
N GLY A 190 6.82 -5.00 -13.47
CA GLY A 190 6.29 -5.39 -12.17
C GLY A 190 7.16 -4.87 -11.03
N VAL A 191 6.85 -5.29 -9.81
CA VAL A 191 7.48 -4.75 -8.60
C VAL A 191 8.37 -5.77 -7.91
N THR A 192 9.45 -5.28 -7.31
CA THR A 192 10.40 -6.09 -6.54
C THR A 192 10.48 -5.68 -5.08
N PHE A 193 9.76 -4.65 -4.61
CA PHE A 193 9.86 -4.19 -3.21
C PHE A 193 8.99 -5.00 -2.23
N CYS A 194 8.11 -5.88 -2.73
CA CYS A 194 7.18 -6.67 -1.91
C CYS A 194 6.83 -8.02 -2.57
N LEU A 195 7.14 -9.13 -1.89
CA LEU A 195 6.83 -10.49 -2.35
C LEU A 195 5.33 -10.81 -2.43
N ALA A 196 4.53 -10.19 -1.56
CA ALA A 196 3.09 -10.43 -1.51
C ALA A 196 2.35 -9.66 -2.62
N HIS A 197 3.03 -8.71 -3.28
CA HIS A 197 2.40 -7.75 -4.18
C HIS A 197 1.76 -8.46 -5.38
N PRO A 198 0.57 -8.07 -5.83
CA PRO A 198 -0.09 -8.74 -6.96
C PRO A 198 0.73 -8.65 -8.25
N LEU A 199 1.44 -7.54 -8.43
CA LEU A 199 2.36 -7.30 -9.55
C LEU A 199 3.80 -7.74 -9.25
N TYR A 200 4.02 -8.63 -8.29
CA TYR A 200 5.37 -9.06 -7.91
C TYR A 200 6.08 -9.75 -9.07
N ARG A 201 7.29 -9.27 -9.39
CA ARG A 201 8.24 -9.92 -10.30
C ARG A 201 9.33 -10.66 -9.51
N PRO A 202 9.50 -11.99 -9.70
CA PRO A 202 10.64 -12.71 -9.16
C PRO A 202 11.98 -12.14 -9.63
N GLN A 203 12.97 -12.05 -8.74
CA GLN A 203 14.33 -11.59 -9.07
C GLN A 203 15.01 -12.41 -10.18
N THR A 204 14.60 -13.67 -10.36
CA THR A 204 15.09 -14.56 -11.43
C THR A 204 14.48 -14.27 -12.80
N TRP A 205 13.38 -13.52 -12.85
CA TRP A 205 12.71 -13.13 -14.09
C TRP A 205 13.44 -11.96 -14.74
N LYS A 206 13.73 -12.07 -16.04
CA LYS A 206 14.37 -11.02 -16.83
C LYS A 206 13.36 -10.36 -17.75
N GLY A 207 13.37 -9.03 -17.81
CA GLY A 207 12.45 -8.21 -18.61
C GLY A 207 11.07 -8.06 -17.98
N ASP A 208 10.10 -7.67 -18.81
CA ASP A 208 8.75 -7.39 -18.36
C ASP A 208 8.02 -8.66 -17.94
N ILE A 209 7.35 -8.61 -16.79
CA ILE A 209 6.46 -9.69 -16.34
C ILE A 209 5.02 -9.47 -16.80
N LEU A 210 4.69 -8.24 -17.20
CA LEU A 210 3.41 -7.85 -17.78
C LEU A 210 3.59 -7.50 -19.25
N GLU A 211 2.52 -7.62 -20.01
CA GLU A 211 2.45 -7.18 -21.40
C GLU A 211 1.17 -6.39 -21.62
N MET A 212 1.24 -5.35 -22.43
CA MET A 212 0.06 -4.55 -22.79
C MET A 212 -0.90 -5.35 -23.66
N LYS A 213 -2.19 -5.04 -23.54
CA LYS A 213 -3.28 -5.60 -24.35
C LYS A 213 -3.99 -4.54 -25.16
#